data_AF-A0A382QC58-F1
#
_entry.id   AF-A0A382QC58-F1
#
_cell.length_a   1.000
_cell.length_b   1.000
_cell.length_c   1.000
_cell.angle_alpha   90.00
_cell.angle_beta   90.00
_cell.angle_gamma   90.00
#
_symmetry.space_group_name_H-M   'P 1'
#
loop_
_entity.id
_entity.type
_entity.pdbx_description
1 polymer ?
#
loop_
_entity_poly.entity_id
_entity_poly.type
_entity_poly.pdbx_seq_one_letter_code
_entity_poly.pdbx_strand_id
1 'polypeptide(L)'
;VNEGQVAEVALRKVVVAAVIENPFVGSYVEDLSPAVEWSSAFGSRIGAMAVAALGEPVQAYGKGGIAGTNGAQEHVVAFITTPFGNALRVAVGGGKAWISSASIVGAAGTPLTLPLAHKDALYVRANYDAVTLFPGDAPRPDEVVVAVAVANRGRLNDRLGGLLAEDVQGDNGLT
;
A
#
# COMPACT_ATOMS: atom_id res chain seq x y z
N VAL A 1 30.31 3.76 4.16
CA VAL A 1 29.89 3.55 5.57
C VAL A 1 29.63 2.07 5.78
N ASN A 2 30.23 1.45 6.79
CA ASN A 2 30.04 0.04 7.13
C ASN A 2 28.96 -0.08 8.22
N GLU A 3 27.70 0.15 7.84
CA GLU A 3 26.57 0.33 8.75
C GLU A 3 25.61 -0.87 8.80
N GLY A 4 25.96 -1.99 8.16
CA GLY A 4 25.08 -3.15 8.01
C GLY A 4 25.68 -4.45 8.51
N GLN A 5 24.81 -5.34 8.96
CA GLN A 5 25.13 -6.74 9.21
C GLN A 5 24.43 -7.62 8.16
N VAL A 6 25.02 -8.78 7.86
CA VAL A 6 24.38 -9.77 6.99
C VAL A 6 23.17 -10.34 7.71
N ALA A 7 22.01 -10.32 7.06
CA ALA A 7 20.80 -10.93 7.58
C ALA A 7 20.60 -12.33 6.98
N GLU A 8 20.19 -13.29 7.81
CA GLU A 8 19.88 -14.65 7.35
C GLU A 8 18.68 -14.67 6.38
N VAL A 9 17.66 -13.86 6.67
CA VAL A 9 16.47 -13.72 5.83
C VAL A 9 16.54 -12.40 5.05
N ALA A 10 16.47 -12.46 3.73
CA ALA A 10 16.44 -11.27 2.88
C ALA A 10 15.18 -10.42 3.13
N LEU A 11 15.31 -9.10 3.11
CA LEU A 11 14.16 -8.20 3.06
C LEU A 11 13.65 -8.12 1.63
N ARG A 12 12.42 -8.57 1.42
CA ARG A 12 11.69 -8.49 0.15
C ARG A 12 10.55 -7.51 0.30
N LYS A 13 10.48 -6.56 -0.63
CA LYS A 13 9.35 -5.64 -0.78
C LYS A 13 8.80 -5.81 -2.18
N VAL A 14 7.48 -5.96 -2.28
CA VAL A 14 6.78 -6.09 -3.55
C VAL A 14 5.80 -4.94 -3.66
N VAL A 15 5.79 -4.29 -4.82
CA VAL A 15 4.76 -3.32 -5.20
C VAL A 15 3.97 -3.90 -6.37
N VAL A 16 2.66 -3.93 -6.24
CA VAL A 16 1.74 -4.21 -7.35
C VAL A 16 0.94 -2.95 -7.61
N ALA A 17 0.95 -2.50 -8.86
CA ALA A 17 0.22 -1.33 -9.30
C ALA A 17 -0.67 -1.66 -10.50
N ALA A 18 -1.81 -0.98 -10.60
CA ALA A 18 -2.67 -0.97 -11.77
C ALA A 18 -2.94 0.46 -12.21
N VAL A 19 -3.04 0.65 -13.52
CA VAL A 19 -3.50 1.88 -14.15
C VAL A 19 -4.96 1.69 -14.51
N ILE A 20 -5.81 2.64 -14.13
CA ILE A 20 -7.26 2.60 -14.28
C ILE A 20 -7.67 3.88 -15.00
N GLU A 21 -8.61 3.80 -15.93
CA GLU A 21 -9.28 5.00 -16.46
C GLU A 21 -10.01 5.73 -15.33
N ASN A 22 -9.93 7.06 -15.30
CA ASN A 22 -10.54 7.88 -14.26
C ASN A 22 -11.96 8.31 -14.68
N PRO A 23 -13.04 7.71 -14.14
CA PRO A 23 -14.40 7.97 -14.60
C PRO A 23 -14.94 9.34 -14.15
N PHE A 24 -14.17 10.10 -13.36
CA PHE A 24 -14.59 11.34 -12.72
C PHE A 24 -13.95 12.59 -13.33
N VAL A 25 -13.30 12.45 -14.50
CA VAL A 25 -12.62 13.57 -15.17
C VAL A 25 -13.63 14.48 -15.87
N GLY A 26 -13.33 15.79 -15.92
CA GLY A 26 -14.05 16.77 -16.74
C GLY A 26 -15.07 17.63 -15.97
N SER A 27 -15.54 17.16 -14.81
CA SER A 27 -16.39 17.94 -13.91
C SER A 27 -16.24 17.48 -12.46
N TYR A 28 -16.60 18.33 -11.51
CA TYR A 28 -16.67 17.92 -10.10
C TYR A 28 -17.80 16.90 -9.90
N VAL A 29 -17.46 15.75 -9.33
CA VAL A 29 -18.39 14.66 -9.03
C VAL A 29 -18.52 14.54 -7.51
N GLU A 30 -19.70 14.83 -6.98
CA GLU A 30 -19.97 14.76 -5.53
C GLU A 30 -20.00 13.31 -5.03
N ASP A 31 -20.59 12.40 -5.81
CA ASP A 31 -20.75 11.00 -5.43
C ASP A 31 -19.68 10.10 -6.06
N LEU A 32 -18.70 9.71 -5.25
CA LEU A 32 -17.63 8.77 -5.62
C LEU A 32 -17.91 7.33 -5.16
N SER A 33 -19.10 7.06 -4.60
CA SER A 33 -19.47 5.72 -4.11
C SER A 33 -19.33 4.60 -5.14
N PRO A 34 -19.55 4.80 -6.46
CA PRO A 34 -19.35 3.72 -7.43
C PRO A 34 -17.91 3.17 -7.46
N ALA A 35 -16.90 4.06 -7.33
CA ALA A 35 -15.50 3.63 -7.25
C ALA A 35 -15.20 2.95 -5.91
N VAL A 36 -15.77 3.45 -4.81
CA VAL A 36 -15.63 2.87 -3.47
C VAL A 36 -16.17 1.44 -3.42
N GLU A 37 -17.34 1.19 -4.00
CA GLU A 37 -17.96 -0.14 -4.07
C GLU A 37 -17.16 -1.10 -4.95
N TRP A 38 -16.78 -0.64 -6.15
CA TRP A 38 -15.96 -1.41 -7.09
C TRP A 38 -14.59 -1.80 -6.51
N SER A 39 -14.02 -0.93 -5.66
CA SER A 39 -12.67 -1.07 -5.11
C SER A 39 -12.44 -2.34 -4.30
N SER A 40 -13.49 -2.96 -3.74
CA SER A 40 -13.39 -4.19 -2.95
C SER A 40 -12.82 -5.35 -3.77
N ALA A 41 -13.47 -5.67 -4.90
CA ALA A 41 -13.03 -6.77 -5.76
C ALA A 41 -11.63 -6.50 -6.36
N PHE A 42 -11.36 -5.23 -6.68
CA PHE A 42 -10.06 -4.79 -7.15
C PHE A 42 -8.96 -4.97 -6.08
N GLY A 43 -9.22 -4.59 -4.83
CA GLY A 43 -8.31 -4.77 -3.71
C GLY A 43 -7.95 -6.23 -3.45
N SER A 44 -8.94 -7.14 -3.52
CA SER A 44 -8.67 -8.59 -3.43
C SER A 44 -7.74 -9.07 -4.55
N ARG A 45 -7.96 -8.61 -5.79
CA ARG A 45 -7.17 -9.03 -6.95
C ARG A 45 -5.71 -8.62 -6.83
N ILE A 46 -5.44 -7.34 -6.60
CA ILE A 46 -4.05 -6.86 -6.51
C ILE A 46 -3.36 -7.31 -5.22
N GLY A 47 -4.12 -7.51 -4.14
CA GLY A 47 -3.62 -8.12 -2.91
C GLY A 47 -3.15 -9.56 -3.15
N ALA A 48 -3.93 -10.37 -3.85
CA ALA A 48 -3.54 -11.73 -4.22
C ALA A 48 -2.29 -11.76 -5.12
N MET A 49 -2.19 -10.82 -6.08
CA MET A 49 -0.98 -10.65 -6.90
C MET A 49 0.24 -10.31 -6.05
N ALA A 50 0.09 -9.42 -5.05
CA ALA A 50 1.17 -9.03 -4.15
C ALA A 50 1.65 -10.21 -3.29
N VAL A 51 0.73 -11.01 -2.75
CA VAL A 51 1.07 -12.23 -1.99
C VAL A 51 1.80 -13.25 -2.88
N ALA A 52 1.27 -13.51 -4.08
CA ALA A 52 1.89 -14.44 -5.01
C ALA A 52 3.30 -14.01 -5.43
N ALA A 53 3.50 -12.72 -5.69
CA ALA A 53 4.81 -12.18 -6.05
C ALA A 53 5.78 -12.13 -4.87
N LEU A 54 5.31 -11.94 -3.63
CA LEU A 54 6.16 -11.97 -2.44
C LEU A 54 6.66 -13.38 -2.16
N GLY A 55 5.79 -14.39 -2.31
CA GLY A 55 6.13 -15.80 -2.09
C GLY A 55 6.42 -16.19 -0.62
N GLU A 56 6.16 -15.27 0.31
CA GLU A 56 6.40 -15.40 1.75
C GLU A 56 5.23 -14.76 2.52
N PRO A 57 5.04 -15.09 3.82
CA PRO A 57 4.03 -14.41 4.64
C PRO A 57 4.24 -12.90 4.66
N VAL A 58 3.15 -12.15 4.44
CA VAL A 58 3.17 -10.68 4.53
C VAL A 58 3.28 -10.27 5.99
N GLN A 59 4.24 -9.42 6.31
CA GLN A 59 4.42 -8.85 7.65
C GLN A 59 4.06 -7.36 7.69
N ALA A 60 4.33 -6.62 6.62
CA ALA A 60 4.00 -5.20 6.52
C ALA A 60 3.32 -4.88 5.20
N TYR A 61 2.50 -3.84 5.21
CA TYR A 61 1.77 -3.39 4.04
C TYR A 61 1.62 -1.86 3.96
N GLY A 62 1.30 -1.40 2.77
CA GLY A 62 0.99 -0.01 2.44
C GLY A 62 0.14 0.05 1.18
N LYS A 63 -0.53 1.18 0.96
CA LYS A 63 -1.35 1.41 -0.25
C LYS A 63 -1.27 2.85 -0.71
N GLY A 64 -1.65 3.13 -1.94
CA GLY A 64 -1.67 4.50 -2.41
C GLY A 64 -2.04 4.63 -3.86
N GLY A 65 -1.91 5.84 -4.38
CA GLY A 65 -2.14 6.09 -5.79
C GLY A 65 -1.81 7.49 -6.23
N ILE A 66 -1.88 7.66 -7.55
CA ILE A 66 -1.62 8.92 -8.27
C ILE A 66 -2.81 9.14 -9.19
N ALA A 67 -3.55 10.23 -9.01
CA ALA A 67 -4.47 10.70 -10.03
C ALA A 67 -3.66 11.46 -11.10
N GLY A 68 -4.02 11.25 -12.37
CA GLY A 68 -3.56 12.08 -13.47
C GLY A 68 -3.96 13.55 -13.29
N THR A 69 -3.33 14.44 -14.04
CA THR A 69 -3.45 15.90 -13.87
C THR A 69 -4.86 16.45 -14.11
N ASN A 70 -5.75 15.69 -14.76
CA ASN A 70 -7.15 16.10 -14.95
C ASN A 70 -8.08 15.52 -13.85
N GLY A 71 -7.55 14.74 -12.91
CA GLY A 71 -8.28 14.21 -11.76
C GLY A 71 -8.04 14.98 -10.46
N ALA A 72 -8.58 14.45 -9.37
CA ALA A 72 -8.39 14.97 -8.01
C ALA A 72 -7.86 13.88 -7.06
N GLN A 73 -7.32 14.31 -5.91
CA GLN A 73 -6.85 13.41 -4.87
C GLN A 73 -7.98 12.47 -4.39
N GLU A 74 -9.20 12.99 -4.26
CA GLU A 74 -10.40 12.24 -3.90
C GLU A 74 -10.66 11.06 -4.85
N HIS A 75 -10.28 11.16 -6.13
CA HIS A 75 -10.45 10.06 -7.08
C HIS A 75 -9.57 8.88 -6.69
N VAL A 76 -8.33 9.13 -6.25
CA VAL A 76 -7.46 8.08 -5.67
C VAL A 76 -8.07 7.52 -4.39
N VAL A 77 -8.49 8.40 -3.47
CA VAL A 77 -9.01 8.01 -2.15
C VAL A 77 -10.24 7.11 -2.30
N ALA A 78 -11.11 7.38 -3.27
CA ALA A 78 -12.26 6.52 -3.58
C ALA A 78 -11.86 5.09 -3.93
N PHE A 79 -10.76 4.88 -4.67
CA PHE A 79 -10.28 3.54 -5.03
C PHE A 79 -9.51 2.81 -3.93
N ILE A 80 -9.05 3.51 -2.88
CA ILE A 80 -8.18 2.90 -1.85
C ILE A 80 -8.76 2.92 -0.45
N THR A 81 -9.99 3.41 -0.25
CA THR A 81 -10.60 3.56 1.08
C THR A 81 -11.04 2.22 1.69
N THR A 82 -11.95 2.24 2.67
CA THR A 82 -12.28 1.10 3.54
C THR A 82 -12.61 -0.21 2.81
N PRO A 83 -13.46 -0.27 1.76
CA PRO A 83 -13.76 -1.54 1.10
C PRO A 83 -12.52 -2.19 0.48
N PHE A 84 -11.72 -1.42 -0.26
CA PHE A 84 -10.43 -1.84 -0.75
C PHE A 84 -9.49 -2.30 0.37
N GLY A 85 -9.36 -1.51 1.44
CA GLY A 85 -8.47 -1.82 2.55
C GLY A 85 -8.86 -3.11 3.29
N ASN A 86 -10.16 -3.36 3.45
CA ASN A 86 -10.67 -4.60 4.04
C ASN A 86 -10.40 -5.80 3.11
N ALA A 87 -10.65 -5.64 1.81
CA ALA A 87 -10.36 -6.67 0.83
C ALA A 87 -8.86 -7.02 0.77
N LEU A 88 -7.99 -6.01 0.85
CA LEU A 88 -6.54 -6.19 0.89
C LEU A 88 -6.11 -6.98 2.14
N ARG A 89 -6.63 -6.63 3.33
CA ARG A 89 -6.35 -7.38 4.58
C ARG A 89 -6.72 -8.84 4.45
N VAL A 90 -7.91 -9.14 3.91
CA VAL A 90 -8.32 -10.53 3.67
C VAL A 90 -7.34 -11.23 2.74
N ALA A 91 -6.95 -10.58 1.64
CA ALA A 91 -6.04 -11.16 0.65
C ALA A 91 -4.65 -11.46 1.21
N VAL A 92 -4.12 -10.63 2.11
CA VAL A 92 -2.77 -10.82 2.72
C VAL A 92 -2.77 -11.71 3.96
N GLY A 93 -3.87 -12.40 4.25
CA GLY A 93 -3.97 -13.30 5.41
C GLY A 93 -4.24 -12.60 6.73
N GLY A 94 -4.84 -11.41 6.71
CA GLY A 94 -5.28 -10.66 7.88
C GLY A 94 -4.66 -9.27 8.00
N GLY A 95 -4.57 -8.79 9.24
CA GLY A 95 -4.07 -7.47 9.57
C GLY A 95 -5.14 -6.60 10.23
N LYS A 96 -4.94 -6.28 11.51
CA LYS A 96 -5.79 -5.32 12.24
C LYS A 96 -5.32 -3.89 12.13
N ALA A 97 -4.05 -3.67 11.80
CA ALA A 97 -3.48 -2.33 11.73
C ALA A 97 -4.16 -1.50 10.64
N TRP A 98 -4.09 -0.19 10.80
CA TRP A 98 -4.45 0.73 9.73
C TRP A 98 -3.40 0.63 8.61
N ILE A 99 -3.85 0.51 7.36
CA ILE A 99 -2.94 0.43 6.22
C ILE A 99 -2.46 1.85 5.91
N SER A 100 -1.17 2.11 6.12
CA SER A 100 -0.54 3.37 5.79
C SER A 100 -0.67 3.69 4.30
N SER A 101 -0.96 4.95 3.97
CA SER A 101 -1.22 5.33 2.59
C SER A 101 -0.72 6.70 2.16
N ALA A 102 -0.49 6.83 0.85
CA ALA A 102 -0.20 8.10 0.17
C ALA A 102 -1.12 8.26 -1.05
N SER A 103 -1.70 9.45 -1.23
CA SER A 103 -2.52 9.81 -2.38
C SER A 103 -2.09 11.18 -2.89
N ILE A 104 -1.80 11.29 -4.18
CA ILE A 104 -1.33 12.53 -4.82
C ILE A 104 -1.97 12.71 -6.19
N VAL A 105 -1.91 13.93 -6.71
CA VAL A 105 -2.13 14.24 -8.14
C VAL A 105 -0.75 14.45 -8.78
N GLY A 106 -0.50 13.85 -9.94
CA GLY A 106 0.80 13.90 -10.59
C GLY A 106 0.71 13.68 -12.10
N ALA A 107 1.69 14.20 -12.83
CA ALA A 107 1.88 13.88 -14.24
C ALA A 107 2.44 12.46 -14.42
N ALA A 108 2.36 11.94 -15.64
CA ALA A 108 2.99 10.67 -16.03
C ALA A 108 4.43 10.56 -15.52
N GLY A 109 4.75 9.43 -14.88
CA GLY A 109 6.08 9.15 -14.33
C GLY A 109 6.36 9.75 -12.95
N THR A 110 5.39 10.45 -12.34
CA THR A 110 5.49 10.90 -10.94
C THR A 110 5.76 9.70 -10.01
N PRO A 111 6.84 9.71 -9.22
CA PRO A 111 7.10 8.62 -8.28
C PRO A 111 6.10 8.61 -7.12
N LEU A 112 5.73 7.42 -6.66
CA LEU A 112 4.88 7.23 -5.48
C LEU A 112 5.64 6.45 -4.41
N THR A 113 5.92 7.08 -3.28
CA THR A 113 6.50 6.42 -2.11
C THR A 113 5.39 5.92 -1.20
N LEU A 114 5.30 4.60 -1.05
CA LEU A 114 4.33 3.91 -0.22
C LEU A 114 4.92 3.67 1.17
N PRO A 115 4.37 4.27 2.24
CA PRO A 115 4.77 3.94 3.61
C PRO A 115 4.30 2.54 3.95
N LEU A 116 5.14 1.80 4.67
CA LEU A 116 4.87 0.47 5.20
C LEU A 116 4.78 0.52 6.73
N ALA A 117 3.85 -0.25 7.28
CA ALA A 117 3.74 -0.56 8.70
C ALA A 117 3.35 -2.03 8.89
N HIS A 118 3.63 -2.59 10.07
CA HIS A 118 3.31 -3.98 10.38
C HIS A 118 1.79 -4.20 10.29
N LYS A 119 1.37 -5.31 9.67
CA LYS A 119 -0.03 -5.52 9.31
C LYS A 119 -0.94 -5.74 10.52
N ASP A 120 -0.40 -6.28 11.60
CA ASP A 120 -1.20 -6.64 12.78
C ASP A 120 -1.12 -5.60 13.91
N ALA A 121 -0.07 -4.76 13.96
CA ALA A 121 0.16 -3.81 15.05
C ALA A 121 1.06 -2.64 14.63
N LEU A 122 0.53 -1.42 14.66
CA LEU A 122 1.27 -0.22 14.21
C LEU A 122 2.54 0.04 15.01
N TYR A 123 2.66 -0.35 16.28
CA TYR A 123 3.83 -0.04 17.09
C TYR A 123 5.03 -0.98 16.93
N VAL A 124 4.96 -1.95 16.02
CA VAL A 124 6.13 -2.76 15.61
C VAL A 124 7.07 -1.88 14.77
N ARG A 125 7.96 -1.18 15.47
CA ARG A 125 8.84 -0.14 14.94
C ARG A 125 9.80 -0.65 13.85
N ALA A 126 10.14 -1.93 13.88
CA ALA A 126 10.97 -2.57 12.87
C ALA A 126 10.38 -2.45 11.45
N ASN A 127 9.05 -2.28 11.32
CA ASN A 127 8.35 -2.23 10.05
C ASN A 127 8.07 -0.82 9.53
N TYR A 128 8.46 0.24 10.25
CA TYR A 128 8.40 1.61 9.72
C TYR A 128 9.38 1.74 8.56
N ASP A 129 8.86 1.71 7.34
CA ASP A 129 9.66 1.64 6.14
C ASP A 129 8.88 2.25 4.97
N ALA A 130 9.48 2.27 3.79
CA ALA A 130 8.80 2.65 2.57
C ALA A 130 9.35 1.90 1.35
N VAL A 131 8.61 1.94 0.25
CA VAL A 131 9.06 1.53 -1.07
C VAL A 131 8.51 2.48 -2.12
N THR A 132 9.31 2.81 -3.13
CA THR A 132 8.94 3.77 -4.17
C THR A 132 8.61 3.05 -5.47
N LEU A 133 7.44 3.36 -6.03
CA LEU A 133 7.01 2.98 -7.37
C LEU A 133 7.42 4.06 -8.36
N PHE A 134 7.98 3.64 -9.51
CA PHE A 134 8.20 4.48 -10.68
C PHE A 134 7.27 3.98 -11.79
N PRO A 135 6.12 4.65 -12.03
CA PRO A 135 5.04 4.12 -12.87
C PRO A 135 5.26 4.25 -14.38
N GLY A 136 6.43 4.71 -14.83
CA GLY A 136 6.74 4.86 -16.25
C GLY A 136 5.94 5.99 -16.89
N ASP A 137 5.07 5.69 -17.84
CA ASP A 137 4.23 6.66 -18.56
C ASP A 137 2.85 6.89 -17.92
N ALA A 138 2.59 6.29 -16.76
CA ALA A 138 1.34 6.44 -16.01
C ALA A 138 1.47 7.36 -14.78
N PRO A 139 0.36 7.93 -14.27
CA PRO A 139 -0.93 8.03 -14.94
C PRO A 139 -0.87 9.04 -16.10
N ARG A 140 -1.53 8.75 -17.20
CA ARG A 140 -1.95 9.77 -18.17
C ARG A 140 -2.93 10.75 -17.51
N PRO A 141 -3.20 11.93 -18.11
CA PRO A 141 -4.03 12.96 -17.47
C PRO A 141 -5.39 12.45 -16.95
N ASP A 142 -5.99 11.49 -17.66
CA ASP A 142 -7.32 10.95 -17.37
C ASP A 142 -7.28 9.56 -16.71
N GLU A 143 -6.16 9.19 -16.08
CA GLU A 143 -5.98 7.89 -15.43
C GLU A 143 -5.77 8.03 -13.92
N VAL A 144 -5.88 6.91 -13.21
CA VAL A 144 -5.45 6.74 -11.83
C VAL A 144 -4.53 5.53 -11.73
N VAL A 145 -3.35 5.72 -11.13
CA VAL A 145 -2.53 4.61 -10.65
C VAL A 145 -2.98 4.26 -9.24
N VAL A 146 -3.28 2.99 -8.98
CA VAL A 146 -3.49 2.45 -7.62
C VAL A 146 -2.44 1.39 -7.35
N ALA A 147 -1.80 1.45 -6.19
CA ALA A 147 -0.72 0.56 -5.82
C ALA A 147 -0.87 0.03 -4.39
N VAL A 148 -0.41 -1.21 -4.20
CA VAL A 148 -0.21 -1.83 -2.89
C VAL A 148 1.25 -2.24 -2.75
N ALA A 149 1.78 -2.10 -1.55
CA ALA A 149 3.10 -2.58 -1.19
C ALA A 149 2.99 -3.60 -0.05
N VAL A 150 3.78 -4.66 -0.12
CA VAL A 150 3.91 -5.66 0.95
C VAL A 150 5.39 -5.97 1.20
N ALA A 151 5.71 -6.36 2.43
CA ALA A 151 7.04 -6.83 2.80
C ALA A 151 6.98 -8.07 3.71
N ASN A 152 7.98 -8.95 3.59
CA ASN A 152 8.09 -10.19 4.36
C ASN A 152 8.63 -9.99 5.78
N ARG A 153 9.34 -8.89 6.04
CA ARG A 153 9.93 -8.56 7.35
C ARG A 153 10.14 -7.07 7.54
N GLY A 154 10.52 -6.69 8.77
CA GLY A 154 11.03 -5.35 9.08
C GLY A 154 12.41 -5.05 8.49
N ARG A 155 12.89 -3.82 8.72
CA ARG A 155 14.20 -3.33 8.25
C ARG A 155 15.34 -4.27 8.65
N LEU A 156 16.32 -4.46 7.77
CA LEU A 156 17.42 -5.42 7.97
C LEU A 156 18.24 -5.19 9.24
N ASN A 157 18.54 -3.92 9.55
CA ASN A 157 19.40 -3.53 10.66
C ASN A 157 18.62 -2.78 11.76
N ASP A 158 17.34 -3.11 11.97
CA ASP A 158 16.57 -2.49 13.05
C ASP A 158 17.24 -2.71 14.41
N ARG A 159 17.32 -1.63 15.20
CA ARG A 159 18.04 -1.57 16.48
C ARG A 159 17.52 -0.45 17.39
N LEU A 160 16.26 -0.05 17.17
CA LEU A 160 15.65 1.10 17.84
C LEU A 160 14.61 0.69 18.88
N GLY A 161 14.58 -0.59 19.28
CA GLY A 161 13.61 -1.18 20.22
C GLY A 161 12.16 -1.02 19.74
N GLY A 162 11.22 -1.11 20.69
CA GLY A 162 9.79 -1.05 20.41
C GLY A 162 9.14 -2.43 20.55
N LEU A 163 7.89 -2.53 20.14
CA LEU A 163 7.17 -3.81 20.12
C LEU A 163 7.83 -4.74 19.09
N LEU A 164 8.13 -5.98 19.50
CA LEU A 164 8.64 -7.01 18.59
C LEU A 164 7.48 -7.64 17.82
N ALA A 165 7.72 -8.10 16.60
CA ALA A 165 6.69 -8.74 15.78
C ALA A 165 6.13 -10.02 16.43
N GLU A 166 6.96 -10.72 17.22
CA GLU A 166 6.57 -11.92 17.98
C GLU A 166 5.73 -11.63 19.24
N ASP A 167 5.77 -10.39 19.73
CA ASP A 167 5.03 -9.94 20.92
C ASP A 167 3.66 -9.34 20.56
N VAL A 168 3.28 -9.35 19.28
CA VAL A 168 2.04 -8.74 18.81
C VAL A 168 0.83 -9.50 19.34
N GLN A 169 -0.08 -8.77 19.98
CA GLN A 169 -1.38 -9.31 20.41
C GLN A 169 -2.37 -9.33 19.26
N GLY A 170 -2.38 -8.27 18.44
CA GLY A 170 -3.19 -8.22 17.22
C GLY A 170 -4.68 -8.02 17.48
N ASP A 171 -5.05 -7.40 18.61
CA ASP A 171 -6.46 -7.19 18.99
C ASP A 171 -7.02 -5.85 18.49
N ASN A 172 -6.18 -4.81 18.47
CA ASN A 172 -6.60 -3.42 18.21
C ASN A 172 -5.86 -2.76 17.03
N GLY A 173 -4.92 -3.45 16.40
CA GLY A 173 -4.11 -2.91 15.30
C GLY A 173 -2.99 -1.95 15.72
N LEU A 174 -2.77 -1.75 17.01
CA LEU A 174 -1.71 -0.90 17.58
C LEU A 174 -0.61 -1.74 18.23
N THR A 175 -1.00 -2.79 18.96
CA THR A 175 -0.13 -3.67 19.75
C THR A 175 -0.40 -5.14 19.47
#